data_AF-A0AAW2PQW0-F1
#
_entry.id   AF-A0AAW2PQW0-F1
#
_cell.length_a   1.000
_cell.length_b   1.000
_cell.length_c   1.000
_cell.angle_alpha   90.00
_cell.angle_beta   90.00
_cell.angle_gamma   90.00
#
_symmetry.space_group_name_H-M   'P 1'
#
loop_
_entity.id
_entity.type
_entity.pdbx_description
1 polymer ?
#
loop_
_entity_poly.entity_id
_entity_poly.type
_entity_poly.pdbx_seq_one_letter_code
_entity_poly.pdbx_strand_id
1 'polypeptide(L)'
;MLSTASLKMGGLKETFFISHGSPTLSIDDSLPARHFLKAFQQRVFPEKPNSILVVSAHWETTEPTVNAVHGPSDTIYDFYGFPKPMYQLKYPAPGAPELAITVKKLLEEADLSSV
;
A
#
# COMPACT_ATOMS: atom_id res chain seq x y z
N MET A 1 6.53 -38.56 -0.54
CA MET A 1 5.94 -37.75 0.56
C MET A 1 6.60 -36.38 0.52
N LEU A 2 5.97 -35.40 -0.12
CA LEU A 2 6.39 -34.01 -0.05
C LEU A 2 5.73 -33.42 1.19
N SER A 3 6.55 -33.10 2.18
CA SER A 3 6.13 -32.40 3.40
C SER A 3 5.82 -30.96 3.01
N THR A 4 4.53 -30.61 2.95
CA THR A 4 4.09 -29.22 2.96
C THR A 4 4.32 -28.68 4.36
N ALA A 5 5.50 -28.08 4.58
CA ALA A 5 5.73 -27.26 5.75
C ALA A 5 4.72 -26.11 5.70
N SER A 6 3.64 -26.24 6.47
CA SER A 6 2.65 -25.19 6.67
C SER A 6 3.38 -24.01 7.29
N LEU A 7 3.67 -22.99 6.47
CA LEU A 7 4.06 -21.69 6.96
C LEU A 7 2.96 -21.25 7.93
N LYS A 8 3.29 -21.12 9.22
CA LYS A 8 2.47 -20.36 10.15
C LYS A 8 2.50 -18.91 9.68
N MET A 9 1.64 -18.55 8.74
CA MET A 9 1.31 -17.16 8.48
C MET A 9 0.76 -16.59 9.78
N GLY A 10 1.46 -15.60 10.36
CA GLY A 10 0.77 -14.67 11.24
C GLY A 10 -0.41 -14.13 10.44
N GLY A 11 -1.63 -14.38 10.91
CA GLY A 11 -2.83 -14.01 10.17
C GLY A 11 -2.82 -12.52 9.81
N LEU A 12 -3.40 -12.17 8.66
CA LEU A 12 -3.79 -10.81 8.35
C LEU A 12 -4.55 -10.25 9.56
N LYS A 13 -3.99 -9.21 10.19
CA LYS A 13 -4.60 -8.62 11.38
C LYS A 13 -5.90 -7.92 11.03
N GLU A 14 -5.88 -7.12 9.97
CA GLU A 14 -7.02 -6.33 9.51
C GLU A 14 -6.94 -6.04 8.00
N THR A 15 -8.11 -5.84 7.37
CA THR A 15 -8.24 -5.42 5.97
C THR A 15 -9.19 -4.24 5.87
N PHE A 16 -8.75 -3.17 5.21
CA PHE A 16 -9.55 -1.95 5.04
C PHE A 16 -9.77 -1.64 3.57
N PHE A 17 -10.99 -1.26 3.21
CA PHE A 17 -11.33 -0.72 1.90
C PHE A 17 -11.40 0.80 2.00
N ILE A 18 -10.46 1.49 1.37
CA ILE A 18 -10.34 2.95 1.41
C ILE A 18 -10.58 3.50 0.01
N SER A 19 -11.55 4.40 -0.15
CA SER A 19 -11.75 5.10 -1.42
C SER A 19 -10.54 5.97 -1.75
N HIS A 20 -10.07 5.91 -3.00
CA HIS A 20 -8.96 6.73 -3.50
C HIS A 20 -9.21 8.25 -3.41
N GLY A 21 -10.47 8.69 -3.44
CA GLY A 21 -10.87 10.09 -3.31
C GLY A 21 -10.41 11.01 -4.45
N SER A 22 -10.66 12.32 -4.28
CA SER A 22 -10.08 13.35 -5.14
C SER A 22 -8.59 13.52 -4.84
N PRO A 23 -7.73 13.81 -5.83
CA PRO A 23 -6.32 14.13 -5.60
C PRO A 23 -6.09 15.24 -4.55
N THR A 24 -7.00 16.22 -4.48
CA THR A 24 -6.92 17.33 -3.52
C THR A 24 -7.13 16.92 -2.06
N LEU A 25 -7.61 15.69 -1.79
CA LEU A 25 -7.71 15.13 -0.43
C LEU A 25 -6.39 15.21 0.36
N SER A 26 -5.27 15.20 -0.35
CA SER A 26 -3.92 15.31 0.17
C SER A 26 -3.56 16.70 0.72
N ILE A 27 -4.32 17.75 0.39
CA ILE A 27 -4.04 19.14 0.81
C ILE A 27 -5.26 19.93 1.29
N ASP A 28 -6.48 19.53 0.94
CA ASP A 28 -7.70 20.31 1.19
C ASP A 28 -8.30 19.97 2.57
N ASP A 29 -8.10 20.89 3.52
CA ASP A 29 -8.61 20.77 4.89
C ASP A 29 -10.13 21.02 5.00
N SER A 30 -10.83 21.45 3.94
CA SER A 30 -12.29 21.51 3.95
C SER A 30 -12.95 20.14 3.84
N LEU A 31 -12.22 19.11 3.38
CA LEU A 31 -12.73 17.76 3.18
C LEU A 31 -12.75 16.96 4.50
N PRO A 32 -13.93 16.52 5.00
CA PRO A 32 -14.00 15.73 6.25
C PRO A 32 -13.22 14.41 6.19
N ALA A 33 -13.16 13.78 5.01
CA ALA A 33 -12.42 12.55 4.78
C ALA A 33 -10.92 12.69 5.07
N ARG A 34 -10.33 13.88 4.83
CA ARG A 34 -8.92 14.15 5.14
C ARG A 34 -8.66 14.06 6.64
N HIS A 35 -9.51 14.70 7.44
CA HIS A 35 -9.38 14.68 8.89
C HIS A 35 -9.61 13.29 9.47
N PHE A 36 -10.57 12.54 8.90
CA PHE A 36 -10.77 11.14 9.24
C PHE A 36 -9.49 10.31 8.99
N LEU A 37 -8.89 10.40 7.80
CA LEU A 37 -7.69 9.64 7.44
C LEU A 37 -6.47 10.06 8.26
N LYS A 38 -6.30 11.36 8.56
CA LYS A 38 -5.23 11.84 9.46
C LYS A 38 -5.38 11.29 10.88
N ALA A 39 -6.61 11.03 11.33
CA ALA A 39 -6.91 10.46 12.64
C ALA A 39 -7.08 8.92 12.61
N PHE A 40 -6.83 8.27 11.47
CA PHE A 40 -7.17 6.85 11.28
C PHE A 40 -6.48 5.94 12.29
N GLN A 41 -5.18 6.15 12.54
CA GLN A 41 -4.45 5.38 13.54
C GLN A 41 -5.10 5.53 14.93
N GLN A 42 -5.47 6.74 15.32
CA GLN A 42 -6.02 7.01 16.65
C GLN A 42 -7.46 6.48 16.81
N ARG A 43 -8.24 6.45 15.73
CA ARG A 43 -9.69 6.18 15.78
C ARG A 43 -10.10 4.80 15.31
N VAL A 44 -9.33 4.18 14.41
CA VAL A 44 -9.73 2.95 13.71
C VAL A 44 -8.73 1.83 13.98
N PHE A 45 -7.43 2.09 13.80
CA PHE A 45 -6.41 1.05 13.95
C PHE A 45 -5.20 1.57 14.74
N PRO A 46 -5.25 1.48 16.09
CA PRO A 46 -4.22 2.04 16.98
C PRO A 46 -2.89 1.28 16.93
N GLU A 47 -2.93 0.00 16.59
CA GLU A 47 -1.71 -0.80 16.42
C GLU A 47 -0.91 -0.29 15.23
N LYS A 48 0.39 -0.05 15.42
CA LYS A 48 1.28 0.26 14.31
C LYS A 48 1.62 -1.05 13.58
N PRO A 49 1.25 -1.21 12.30
CA PRO A 49 1.63 -2.39 11.56
C PRO A 49 3.13 -2.38 11.26
N ASN A 50 3.73 -3.57 11.17
CA ASN A 50 5.12 -3.73 10.75
C ASN A 50 5.29 -3.54 9.23
N SER A 51 4.22 -3.79 8.46
CA SER A 51 4.16 -3.65 7.01
C SER A 51 2.71 -3.49 6.56
N ILE A 52 2.49 -2.86 5.40
CA ILE A 52 1.17 -2.64 4.81
C ILE A 52 1.22 -3.13 3.35
N LEU A 53 0.29 -4.01 2.96
CA LEU A 53 0.06 -4.36 1.57
C LEU A 53 -1.01 -3.42 1.00
N VAL A 54 -0.68 -2.68 -0.05
CA VAL A 54 -1.63 -1.82 -0.78
C VAL A 54 -1.91 -2.44 -2.14
N VAL A 55 -3.19 -2.71 -2.41
CA VAL A 55 -3.68 -3.12 -3.74
C VAL A 55 -4.39 -1.92 -4.35
N SER A 56 -3.86 -1.40 -5.46
CA SER A 56 -4.35 -0.18 -6.11
C SER A 56 -5.12 -0.51 -7.37
N ALA A 57 -6.31 0.10 -7.54
CA ALA A 57 -7.08 -0.01 -8.77
C ALA A 57 -6.44 0.74 -9.96
N HIS A 58 -5.49 1.63 -9.70
CA HIS A 58 -4.82 2.45 -10.73
C HIS A 58 -3.44 1.93 -11.13
N TRP A 59 -3.01 0.79 -10.56
CA TRP A 59 -1.78 0.15 -11.01
C TRP A 59 -2.15 -1.06 -11.88
N GLU A 60 -2.30 -0.79 -13.17
CA GLU A 60 -2.72 -1.78 -14.15
C GLU A 60 -1.51 -2.40 -14.84
N THR A 61 -1.39 -3.72 -14.70
CA THR A 61 -0.35 -4.55 -15.31
C THR A 61 -0.99 -5.77 -15.95
N THR A 62 -0.32 -6.39 -16.91
CA THR A 62 -0.84 -7.60 -17.60
C THR A 62 -0.89 -8.83 -16.69
N GLU A 63 -0.07 -8.85 -15.65
CA GLU A 63 0.00 -9.89 -14.63
C GLU A 63 0.21 -9.24 -13.25
N PRO A 64 -0.26 -9.87 -12.15
CA PRO A 64 -0.01 -9.37 -10.80
C PRO A 64 1.46 -9.00 -10.60
N THR A 65 1.74 -7.73 -10.31
CA THR A 65 3.11 -7.24 -10.13
C THR A 65 3.30 -6.80 -8.69
N VAL A 66 4.40 -7.22 -8.07
CA VAL A 66 4.69 -6.91 -6.67
C VAL A 66 5.90 -6.00 -6.61
N ASN A 67 5.73 -4.80 -6.06
CA ASN A 67 6.85 -3.87 -5.91
C ASN A 67 7.70 -4.24 -4.68
N ALA A 68 8.99 -4.50 -4.90
CA ALA A 68 9.97 -4.79 -3.86
C ALA A 68 11.07 -3.72 -3.84
N VAL A 69 10.88 -2.67 -3.05
CA VAL A 69 11.90 -1.62 -2.86
C VAL A 69 12.68 -1.85 -1.55
N HIS A 70 13.98 -1.62 -1.58
CA HIS A 70 14.80 -1.48 -0.38
C HIS A 70 14.95 0.00 0.00
N GLY A 71 14.76 0.32 1.27
CA GLY A 71 14.88 1.71 1.75
C GLY A 71 13.68 2.59 1.33
N PRO A 72 13.81 3.91 1.45
CA PRO A 72 12.74 4.85 1.09
C PRO A 72 12.63 5.03 -0.43
N SER A 73 11.40 5.09 -0.94
CA SER A 73 11.14 5.51 -2.32
C SER A 73 10.95 7.02 -2.43
N ASP A 74 11.49 7.63 -3.48
CA ASP A 74 11.20 9.01 -3.82
C ASP A 74 9.77 9.16 -4.36
N THR A 75 9.12 10.27 -3.99
CA THR A 75 7.79 10.60 -4.50
C THR A 75 7.87 11.10 -5.94
N ILE A 76 7.21 10.38 -6.84
CA ILE A 76 7.02 10.76 -8.25
C ILE A 76 5.67 11.49 -8.38
N TYR A 77 5.64 12.60 -9.12
CA TYR A 77 4.41 13.36 -9.42
C TYR A 77 4.00 13.15 -10.87
N ASP A 78 3.30 12.05 -11.13
CA ASP A 78 2.80 11.72 -12.47
C ASP A 78 1.38 12.29 -12.70
N PHE A 79 1.22 13.59 -12.44
CA PHE A 79 -0.04 14.32 -12.64
C PHE A 79 0.20 15.82 -12.88
N TYR A 80 -0.73 16.48 -13.59
CA TYR A 80 -0.54 17.86 -14.06
C TYR A 80 -1.79 18.73 -13.79
N GLY A 81 -1.60 20.04 -13.73
CA GLY A 81 -2.70 21.01 -13.57
C GLY A 81 -3.21 21.20 -12.15
N PHE A 82 -2.54 20.66 -11.13
CA PHE A 82 -2.96 20.76 -9.74
C PHE A 82 -2.27 21.93 -8.98
N PRO A 83 -2.75 22.29 -7.78
CA PRO A 83 -2.12 23.33 -6.98
C PRO A 83 -0.67 23.00 -6.58
N LYS A 84 0.20 24.02 -6.56
CA LYS A 84 1.63 23.91 -6.16
C LYS A 84 1.87 23.09 -4.88
N PRO A 85 1.09 23.21 -3.80
CA PRO A 85 1.32 22.43 -2.58
C PRO A 85 1.31 20.91 -2.79
N MET A 86 0.56 20.38 -3.77
CA MET A 86 0.56 18.94 -4.04
C MET A 86 1.91 18.44 -4.55
N TYR A 87 2.61 19.26 -5.34
CA TYR A 87 3.97 18.97 -5.84
C TYR A 87 5.07 19.14 -4.77
N GLN A 88 4.71 19.59 -3.57
CA GLN A 88 5.64 19.74 -2.45
C GLN A 88 5.52 18.61 -1.43
N LEU A 89 4.45 17.80 -1.51
CA LEU A 89 4.26 16.65 -0.63
C LEU A 89 5.33 15.60 -0.87
N LYS A 90 6.05 15.23 0.19
CA LYS A 90 7.02 14.13 0.16
C LYS A 90 6.51 12.99 1.02
N TYR A 91 6.56 11.80 0.46
CA TYR A 91 6.19 10.55 1.13
C TYR A 91 7.32 9.54 0.92
N PRO A 92 8.40 9.60 1.74
CA PRO A 92 9.52 8.67 1.68
C PRO A 92 9.11 7.34 2.35
N ALA A 93 8.16 6.64 1.74
CA ALA A 93 7.63 5.40 2.28
C ALA A 93 8.76 4.36 2.37
N PRO A 94 8.96 3.72 3.53
CA PRO A 94 9.91 2.62 3.63
C PRO A 94 9.39 1.42 2.83
N GLY A 95 10.26 0.78 2.07
CA GLY A 95 9.96 -0.51 1.45
C GLY A 95 9.82 -1.63 2.48
N ALA A 96 9.12 -2.70 2.09
CA ALA A 96 8.90 -3.90 2.90
C ALA A 96 9.24 -5.17 2.07
N PRO A 97 10.52 -5.40 1.73
CA PRO A 97 10.93 -6.46 0.80
C PRO A 97 10.53 -7.87 1.27
N GLU A 98 10.60 -8.16 2.56
CA GLU A 98 10.18 -9.46 3.11
C GLU A 98 8.67 -9.72 2.91
N LEU A 99 7.84 -8.67 3.01
CA LEU A 99 6.43 -8.77 2.70
C LEU A 99 6.24 -9.01 1.20
N ALA A 100 6.96 -8.28 0.35
CA ALA A 100 6.87 -8.43 -1.10
C ALA A 100 7.23 -9.86 -1.55
N ILE A 101 8.32 -10.44 -1.00
CA ILE A 101 8.73 -11.83 -1.25
C ILE A 101 7.63 -12.80 -0.83
N THR A 102 7.04 -12.59 0.35
CA THR A 102 5.95 -13.44 0.85
C THR A 102 4.72 -13.37 -0.06
N VAL A 103 4.32 -12.18 -0.51
CA VAL A 103 3.17 -11.99 -1.41
C VAL A 103 3.42 -12.64 -2.77
N LYS A 104 4.62 -12.45 -3.36
CA LYS A 104 5.00 -13.10 -4.62
C LYS A 104 4.85 -14.61 -4.54
N LYS A 105 5.41 -15.21 -3.49
CA LYS A 105 5.31 -16.65 -3.25
C LYS A 105 3.86 -17.13 -3.15
N LEU A 106 3.00 -16.38 -2.45
CA LEU A 106 1.58 -16.74 -2.32
C LEU A 106 0.82 -16.64 -3.64
N LEU A 107 1.17 -15.70 -4.53
CA LEU A 107 0.60 -15.61 -5.87
C LEU A 107 1.01 -16.82 -6.72
N GLU A 108 2.31 -17.17 -6.70
CA GLU A 108 2.84 -18.34 -7.41
C GLU A 108 2.21 -19.65 -6.91
N GLU A 109 2.04 -19.81 -5.59
CA GLU A 109 1.36 -20.98 -4.98
C GLU A 109 -0.14 -21.06 -5.36
N ALA A 110 -0.74 -19.95 -5.78
CA ALA A 110 -2.11 -19.87 -6.26
C ALA A 110 -2.23 -19.98 -7.79
N ASP A 111 -1.16 -20.41 -8.48
CA ASP A 111 -1.05 -20.51 -9.93
C ASP A 111 -1.28 -19.16 -10.65
N LEU A 112 -0.99 -18.04 -9.98
CA LEU A 112 -0.99 -16.70 -10.55
C LEU A 112 0.45 -16.28 -10.84
N SER A 113 0.79 -16.14 -12.13
CA SER A 113 2.05 -15.55 -12.56
C SER A 113 2.23 -14.19 -11.88
N SER A 114 3.43 -13.91 -11.37
CA SER A 114 3.74 -12.59 -10.84
C SER A 114 5.17 -12.15 -11.09
N VAL A 115 5.33 -10.85 -11.32
CA VAL A 115 6.62 -10.20 -11.57
C VAL A 115 7.08 -9.47 -10.32
#